data_AF-A0A7S1GV01-F1
#
_entry.id   AF-A0A7S1GV01-F1
#
_cell.length_a   1.000
_cell.length_b   1.000
_cell.length_c   1.000
_cell.angle_alpha   90.00
_cell.angle_beta   90.00
_cell.angle_gamma   90.00
#
_symmetry.space_group_name_H-M   'P 1'
#
loop_
_entity.id
_entity.type
_entity.pdbx_description
1 polymer ?
#
loop_
_entity_poly.entity_id
_entity_poly.type
_entity_poly.pdbx_seq_one_letter_code
_entity_poly.pdbx_strand_id
1 'polypeptide(L)'
;GDLETHDSLCRQLSLRSGAAVVALDYRLAPEHRFPAAVDDAWAALAWLHQHAAALGLDGARLGVAGDSAGGTLAAGTAFFARDRGLPLALQLLITPGTASRPATASHKLFAHGFLLDADSIAWFFDH
;
A
#
# COMPACT_ATOMS: atom_id res chain seq x y z
N GLY A 1 -11.55 -0.03 3.83
CA GLY A 1 -10.71 1.18 3.74
C GLY A 1 -10.90 1.73 2.36
N ASP A 2 -10.99 3.04 2.25
CA ASP A 2 -11.24 3.80 1.03
C ASP A 2 -10.47 5.13 1.09
N LEU A 3 -10.66 5.98 0.07
CA LEU A 3 -10.05 7.32 0.01
C LEU A 3 -10.41 8.19 1.24
N GLU A 4 -11.65 8.15 1.71
CA GLU A 4 -12.14 9.00 2.80
C GLU A 4 -11.51 8.61 4.14
N THR A 5 -11.38 7.30 4.40
CA THR A 5 -10.74 6.79 5.63
C THR A 5 -9.27 7.20 5.77
N HIS A 6 -8.60 7.55 4.66
CA HIS A 6 -7.17 7.94 4.64
C HIS A 6 -6.92 9.40 4.21
N ASP A 7 -7.96 10.18 3.88
CA ASP A 7 -7.83 11.56 3.38
C ASP A 7 -6.97 12.43 4.31
N SER A 8 -7.24 12.40 5.61
CA SER A 8 -6.47 13.16 6.60
C SER A 8 -4.98 12.77 6.62
N LEU A 9 -4.67 11.47 6.56
CA LEU A 9 -3.30 10.98 6.50
C LEU A 9 -2.60 11.42 5.22
N CYS A 10 -3.25 11.28 4.07
CA CYS A 10 -2.72 11.68 2.76
C CYS A 10 -2.45 13.20 2.71
N ARG A 11 -3.37 14.03 3.23
CA ARG A 11 -3.17 15.49 3.34
C ARG A 11 -1.99 15.83 4.23
N GLN A 12 -1.85 15.17 5.38
CA GLN A 12 -0.74 15.42 6.30
C GLN A 12 0.60 15.00 5.69
N LEU A 13 0.66 13.86 5.01
CA LEU A 13 1.86 13.42 4.31
C LEU A 13 2.26 14.41 3.21
N SER A 14 1.29 14.85 2.40
CA SER A 14 1.53 15.86 1.36
C SER A 14 2.07 17.17 1.95
N LEU A 15 1.36 17.72 2.94
CA LEU A 15 1.73 18.98 3.58
C LEU A 15 3.11 18.94 4.24
N ARG A 16 3.45 17.83 4.92
CA ARG A 16 4.69 17.72 5.70
C ARG A 16 5.91 17.31 4.87
N SER A 17 5.71 16.56 3.79
CA SER A 17 6.80 16.14 2.91
C SER A 17 7.09 17.13 1.79
N GLY A 18 6.10 17.95 1.41
CA GLY A 18 6.17 18.77 0.20
C GLY A 18 6.06 17.95 -1.10
N ALA A 19 5.73 16.66 -1.01
CA ALA A 19 5.48 15.80 -2.17
C ALA A 19 3.98 15.76 -2.48
N ALA A 20 3.65 15.63 -3.77
CA ALA A 20 2.28 15.28 -4.16
C ALA A 20 1.96 13.86 -3.67
N VAL A 21 0.74 13.67 -3.16
CA VAL A 21 0.22 12.36 -2.75
C VAL A 21 -0.91 11.97 -3.68
N VAL A 22 -0.74 10.84 -4.37
CA VAL A 22 -1.78 10.22 -5.21
C VAL A 22 -2.33 9.03 -4.42
N ALA A 23 -3.52 9.20 -3.84
CA ALA A 23 -4.21 8.12 -3.13
C ALA A 23 -4.91 7.20 -4.14
N LEU A 24 -4.84 5.89 -3.90
CA LEU A 24 -5.37 4.87 -4.81
C LEU A 24 -6.60 4.19 -4.21
N ASP A 25 -7.70 4.23 -4.95
CA ASP A 25 -8.92 3.48 -4.66
C ASP A 25 -8.89 2.15 -5.42
N TYR A 26 -8.04 1.23 -4.95
CA TYR A 26 -7.83 -0.06 -5.60
C TYR A 26 -9.00 -1.03 -5.33
N ARG A 27 -9.19 -2.00 -6.22
CA ARG A 27 -10.22 -3.03 -6.06
C ARG A 27 -10.00 -3.85 -4.78
N LEU A 28 -11.07 -4.07 -4.03
CA LEU A 28 -11.05 -4.77 -2.75
C LEU A 28 -11.59 -6.20 -2.86
N ALA A 29 -11.08 -7.07 -2.00
CA ALA A 29 -11.70 -8.35 -1.70
C ALA A 29 -12.92 -8.13 -0.78
N PRO A 30 -13.93 -9.01 -0.82
CA PRO A 30 -13.99 -10.29 -1.55
C PRO A 30 -14.40 -10.21 -3.02
N GLU A 31 -14.92 -9.07 -3.50
CA GLU A 31 -15.42 -8.90 -4.88
C GLU A 31 -14.30 -9.08 -5.91
N HIS A 32 -13.09 -8.62 -5.56
CA HIS A 32 -11.90 -8.69 -6.39
C HIS A 32 -10.74 -9.26 -5.58
N ARG A 33 -10.71 -10.59 -5.47
CA ARG A 33 -9.65 -11.31 -4.76
C ARG A 33 -8.27 -11.09 -5.39
N PHE A 34 -7.23 -11.46 -4.64
CA PHE A 34 -5.86 -11.49 -5.13
C PHE A 34 -5.77 -12.13 -6.53
N PRO A 35 -5.04 -11.53 -7.49
CA PRO A 35 -4.11 -10.40 -7.33
C PRO A 35 -4.66 -9.01 -7.64
N ALA A 36 -5.99 -8.79 -7.69
CA ALA A 36 -6.57 -7.54 -8.21
C ALA A 36 -5.97 -6.24 -7.64
N ALA A 37 -5.88 -6.11 -6.31
CA ALA A 37 -5.28 -4.93 -5.66
C ALA A 37 -3.79 -4.75 -5.99
N VAL A 38 -3.05 -5.85 -6.20
CA VAL A 38 -1.63 -5.83 -6.58
C VAL A 38 -1.47 -5.30 -8.00
N ASP A 39 -2.32 -5.78 -8.91
CA ASP A 39 -2.33 -5.32 -10.30
C ASP A 39 -2.69 -3.82 -10.38
N ASP A 40 -3.67 -3.37 -9.59
CA ASP A 40 -4.08 -1.97 -9.54
C ASP A 40 -2.97 -1.07 -8.99
N ALA A 41 -2.29 -1.49 -7.92
CA ALA A 41 -1.18 -0.74 -7.35
C ALA A 41 -0.01 -0.58 -8.34
N TRP A 42 0.34 -1.65 -9.06
CA TRP A 42 1.35 -1.57 -10.11
C TRP A 42 0.89 -0.70 -11.29
N ALA A 43 -0.34 -0.89 -11.77
CA ALA A 43 -0.89 -0.11 -12.87
C ALA A 43 -0.91 1.39 -12.55
N ALA A 44 -1.28 1.77 -11.32
CA ALA A 44 -1.27 3.14 -10.85
C ALA A 44 0.13 3.76 -10.85
N LEU A 45 1.14 3.04 -10.32
CA LEU A 45 2.53 3.53 -10.34
C LEU A 45 3.06 3.68 -11.76
N ALA A 46 2.83 2.68 -12.63
CA ALA A 46 3.27 2.71 -14.01
C ALA A 46 2.60 3.86 -14.78
N TRP A 47 1.29 4.05 -14.58
CA TRP A 47 0.55 5.17 -15.16
C TRP A 47 1.11 6.51 -14.67
N LEU A 48 1.33 6.66 -13.36
CA LEU A 48 1.87 7.88 -12.77
C LEU A 48 3.25 8.21 -13.32
N HIS A 49 4.13 7.21 -13.47
CA HIS A 49 5.46 7.41 -14.05
C HIS A 49 5.39 7.94 -15.50
N GLN A 50 4.47 7.41 -16.30
CA GLN A 50 4.27 7.84 -17.69
C GLN A 50 3.63 9.23 -17.81
N HIS A 51 2.78 9.62 -16.86
CA HIS A 51 1.98 10.84 -16.93
C HIS A 51 2.45 11.95 -15.97
N ALA A 52 3.50 11.72 -15.17
CA ALA A 52 3.98 12.66 -14.15
C ALA A 52 4.17 14.08 -14.70
N ALA A 53 4.85 14.22 -15.85
CA ALA A 53 5.10 15.53 -16.45
C ALA A 53 3.80 16.28 -16.81
N ALA A 54 2.78 15.59 -17.30
CA ALA A 54 1.48 16.18 -17.62
C ALA A 54 0.72 16.66 -16.37
N LEU A 55 1.04 16.09 -15.21
CA LEU A 55 0.50 16.47 -13.90
C LEU A 55 1.38 17.53 -13.19
N GLY A 56 2.46 18.00 -13.81
CA GLY A 56 3.42 18.91 -13.19
C GLY A 56 4.27 18.24 -12.10
N LEU A 57 4.41 16.92 -12.14
CA LEU A 57 5.16 16.11 -11.18
C LEU A 57 6.51 15.65 -11.76
N ASP A 58 7.45 15.37 -10.86
CA ASP A 58 8.76 14.84 -11.21
C ASP A 58 8.73 13.30 -11.27
N GLY A 59 8.67 12.76 -12.49
CA GLY A 59 8.63 11.31 -12.74
C GLY A 59 9.91 10.55 -12.35
N ALA A 60 11.01 11.25 -12.02
CA ALA A 60 12.25 10.65 -11.53
C ALA A 60 12.29 10.56 -9.99
N ARG A 61 11.35 11.21 -9.27
CA ARG A 61 11.26 11.21 -7.81
C ARG A 61 9.94 10.60 -7.34
N LEU A 62 9.71 9.35 -7.73
CA LEU A 62 8.52 8.59 -7.33
C LEU A 62 8.79 7.77 -6.07
N GLY A 63 7.77 7.61 -5.24
CA GLY A 63 7.80 6.74 -4.08
C GLY A 63 6.47 6.02 -3.91
N VAL A 64 6.49 4.93 -3.14
CA VAL A 64 5.29 4.19 -2.74
C VAL A 64 5.15 4.21 -1.23
N ALA A 65 3.91 4.29 -0.76
CA ALA A 65 3.61 4.35 0.66
C ALA A 65 2.30 3.62 0.96
N GLY A 66 2.20 3.06 2.16
CA GLY A 66 0.94 2.50 2.65
C GLY A 66 1.05 1.94 4.05
N ASP A 67 -0.10 1.80 4.70
CA ASP A 67 -0.25 1.18 6.01
C ASP A 67 -0.92 -0.20 5.92
N SER A 68 -0.56 -1.11 6.83
CA SER A 68 -1.18 -2.44 6.94
C SER A 68 -1.19 -3.21 5.60
N ALA A 69 -2.37 -3.53 5.05
CA ALA A 69 -2.52 -4.12 3.73
C ALA A 69 -1.99 -3.22 2.60
N GLY A 70 -2.20 -1.90 2.68
CA GLY A 70 -1.59 -0.93 1.77
C GLY A 70 -0.07 -0.91 1.86
N GLY A 71 0.50 -1.13 3.05
CA GLY A 71 1.95 -1.32 3.23
C GLY A 71 2.46 -2.60 2.55
N THR A 72 1.66 -3.65 2.57
CA THR A 72 1.94 -4.90 1.82
C THR A 72 1.96 -4.65 0.32
N LEU A 73 0.97 -3.91 -0.20
CA LEU A 73 0.90 -3.50 -1.60
C LEU A 73 2.08 -2.60 -2.00
N ALA A 74 2.46 -1.64 -1.15
CA ALA A 74 3.61 -0.77 -1.38
C ALA A 74 4.92 -1.58 -1.47
N ALA A 75 5.11 -2.55 -0.57
CA ALA A 75 6.26 -3.45 -0.61
C ALA A 75 6.28 -4.34 -1.88
N GLY A 76 5.13 -4.91 -2.25
CA GLY A 76 5.01 -5.69 -3.49
C GLY A 76 5.27 -4.86 -4.75
N THR A 77 4.70 -3.66 -4.81
CA THR A 77 4.87 -2.71 -5.93
C THR A 77 6.33 -2.29 -6.08
N ALA A 78 7.06 -2.11 -4.98
CA ALA A 78 8.49 -1.82 -5.02
C ALA A 78 9.31 -2.96 -5.66
N PHE A 79 8.94 -4.23 -5.44
CA PHE A 79 9.55 -5.34 -6.17
C PHE A 79 9.25 -5.29 -7.67
N PHE A 80 8.00 -5.03 -8.07
CA PHE A 80 7.64 -4.89 -9.48
C PHE A 80 8.39 -3.74 -10.16
N ALA A 81 8.53 -2.60 -9.47
CA ALA A 81 9.28 -1.44 -9.94
C ALA A 81 10.77 -1.77 -10.16
N ARG A 82 11.42 -2.39 -9.17
CA ARG A 82 12.80 -2.87 -9.27
C ARG A 82 12.99 -3.79 -10.48
N ASP A 83 12.13 -4.81 -10.61
CA ASP A 83 12.27 -5.83 -11.65
C ASP A 83 12.03 -5.27 -13.07
N ARG A 84 11.40 -4.10 -13.17
CA ARG A 84 11.14 -3.39 -14.43
C ARG A 84 12.03 -2.17 -14.64
N GLY A 85 13.03 -1.96 -13.78
CA GLY A 85 13.98 -0.86 -13.90
C GLY A 85 13.39 0.52 -13.63
N LEU A 86 12.30 0.62 -12.88
CA LEU A 86 11.72 1.88 -12.41
C LEU A 86 12.27 2.18 -10.99
N PRO A 87 13.24 3.10 -10.85
CA PRO A 87 13.81 3.42 -9.55
C PRO A 87 12.82 4.20 -8.69
N LEU A 88 12.56 3.71 -7.48
CA LEU A 88 11.80 4.44 -6.47
C LEU A 88 12.76 5.20 -5.55
N ALA A 89 12.46 6.47 -5.30
CA ALA A 89 13.18 7.33 -4.37
C ALA A 89 12.81 7.05 -2.90
N LEU A 90 11.62 6.47 -2.66
CA LEU A 90 11.12 6.18 -1.32
C LEU A 90 10.19 4.97 -1.32
N GLN A 91 10.28 4.18 -0.24
CA GLN A 91 9.29 3.18 0.14
C GLN A 91 8.95 3.39 1.63
N LEU A 92 7.74 3.89 1.92
CA LEU A 92 7.27 4.13 3.28
C LEU A 92 6.28 3.03 3.69
N LEU A 93 6.69 2.19 4.64
CA LEU A 93 5.87 1.07 5.12
C LEU A 93 5.40 1.31 6.56
N ILE A 94 4.09 1.48 6.75
CA ILE A 94 3.51 1.69 8.06
C ILE A 94 2.88 0.36 8.52
N THR A 95 3.51 -0.31 9.50
CA THR A 95 3.05 -1.61 10.05
C THR A 95 2.58 -2.62 8.98
N PRO A 96 3.41 -2.95 7.97
CA PRO A 96 2.99 -3.78 6.84
C PRO A 96 2.82 -5.25 7.23
N GLY A 97 1.87 -5.94 6.57
CA GLY A 97 1.90 -7.40 6.46
C GLY A 97 3.00 -7.83 5.50
N THR A 98 3.97 -8.63 5.95
CA THR A 98 5.11 -9.07 5.10
C THR A 98 5.33 -10.57 5.12
N ALA A 99 4.42 -11.31 5.77
CA ALA A 99 4.42 -12.75 5.81
C ALA A 99 3.17 -13.29 5.11
N SER A 100 3.30 -14.44 4.46
CA SER A 100 2.20 -15.14 3.81
C SER A 100 1.19 -15.76 4.78
N ARG A 101 1.50 -15.77 6.09
CA ARG A 101 0.64 -16.30 7.16
C ARG A 101 0.86 -15.56 8.48
N PRO A 102 -0.18 -15.40 9.32
CA PRO A 102 -0.08 -14.74 10.62
C PRO A 102 0.44 -15.67 11.73
N ALA A 103 1.66 -16.20 11.56
CA ALA A 103 2.22 -17.25 12.42
C ALA A 103 3.37 -16.81 13.33
N THR A 104 3.70 -15.52 13.36
CA THR A 104 4.83 -15.00 14.15
C THR A 104 4.54 -15.02 15.65
N ALA A 105 5.59 -14.87 16.46
CA ALA A 105 5.43 -14.76 17.92
C ALA A 105 4.51 -13.58 18.32
N SER A 106 4.57 -12.44 17.62
CA SER A 106 3.71 -11.29 17.88
C SER A 106 2.23 -11.58 17.59
N HIS A 107 1.91 -12.34 16.53
CA HIS A 107 0.53 -12.75 16.26
C HIS A 107 -0.05 -13.59 17.39
N LYS A 108 0.76 -14.48 18.00
CA LYS A 108 0.34 -15.26 19.17
C LYS A 108 0.21 -14.42 20.43
N LEU A 109 1.17 -13.51 20.66
CA LEU A 109 1.20 -12.68 21.86
C LEU A 109 0.04 -11.67 21.91
N PHE A 110 -0.34 -11.11 20.76
CA PHE A 110 -1.38 -10.09 20.64
C PHE A 110 -2.66 -10.64 20.01
N ALA A 111 -2.91 -11.94 20.15
CA ALA A 111 -4.03 -12.64 19.51
C ALA A 111 -5.41 -12.14 19.94
N HIS A 112 -5.54 -11.49 21.10
CA HIS A 112 -6.82 -11.07 21.66
C HIS A 112 -6.72 -9.71 22.37
N GLY A 113 -7.81 -8.94 22.36
CA GLY A 113 -7.95 -7.72 23.16
C GLY A 113 -7.32 -6.45 22.58
N PHE A 114 -6.84 -6.52 21.33
CA PHE A 114 -6.33 -5.37 20.57
C PHE A 114 -7.23 -5.10 19.36
N LEU A 115 -7.10 -3.90 18.78
CA LEU A 115 -7.91 -3.48 17.63
C LEU A 115 -7.87 -4.49 16.46
N LEU A 116 -6.70 -5.08 16.23
CA LEU A 116 -6.49 -6.15 15.26
C LEU A 116 -6.12 -7.43 16.00
N ASP A 117 -7.06 -8.38 16.06
CA ASP A 117 -6.92 -9.66 16.75
C ASP A 117 -6.79 -10.84 15.77
N ALA A 118 -6.60 -12.05 16.31
CA ALA A 118 -6.36 -13.24 15.48
C ALA A 118 -7.54 -13.56 14.55
N ASP A 119 -8.78 -13.37 15.03
CA ASP A 119 -9.99 -13.67 14.25
C ASP A 119 -10.17 -12.67 13.10
N SER A 120 -9.92 -11.38 13.36
CA SER A 120 -9.94 -10.33 12.33
C SER A 120 -8.89 -10.59 11.25
N ILE A 121 -7.67 -10.96 11.65
CA ILE A 121 -6.61 -11.29 10.70
C ILE A 121 -6.99 -12.53 9.88
N ALA A 122 -7.49 -13.59 10.52
CA ALA A 122 -7.92 -14.80 9.81
C ALA A 122 -9.00 -14.49 8.77
N TRP A 123 -9.99 -13.65 9.13
CA TRP A 123 -11.03 -13.22 8.22
C TRP A 123 -10.48 -12.54 6.95
N PHE A 124 -9.50 -11.64 7.08
CA PHE A 124 -8.84 -10.98 5.94
C PHE A 124 -8.05 -11.93 5.05
N PHE A 125 -7.56 -13.06 5.57
CA PHE A 125 -6.85 -14.07 4.77
C PHE A 125 -7.82 -14.98 4.00
N ASP A 126 -9.05 -15.16 4.49
CA ASP A 126 -10.03 -16.09 3.92
C ASP A 126 -11.00 -15.44 2.90
N HIS A 127 -11.11 -14.11 2.90
CA HIS A 127 -12.05 -13.34 2.07
C HIS A 127 -11.36 -12.51 1.00
#